data_AF-G6XME7-F1
#
_entry.id   AF-G6XME7-F1
#
_cell.length_a   1.000
_cell.length_b   1.000
_cell.length_c   1.000
_cell.angle_alpha   90.00
_cell.angle_beta   90.00
_cell.angle_gamma   90.00
#
_symmetry.space_group_name_H-M   'P 1'
#
loop_
_entity.id
_entity.type
_entity.pdbx_description
1 polymer ?
#
loop_
_entity_poly.entity_id
_entity_poly.type
_entity_poly.pdbx_seq_one_letter_code
_entity_poly.pdbx_strand_id
1 'polypeptide(L)'
;MLMISLLCFTLTVIAGVWLGIKAMEARRPPRALTPVHVLSASAGAVFLLVALNQGDSRLLLNVALAVAIAGFGVLMSWARRRGYVIVPLYMCHVLLAVMFYLSLACFALFPKF
;
A
#
# COMPACT_ATOMS: atom_id res chain seq x y z
N MET A 1 -7.77 -14.73 -7.01
CA MET A 1 -6.55 -13.89 -6.89
C MET A 1 -6.83 -12.57 -6.17
N LEU A 2 -7.90 -11.86 -6.54
CA LEU A 2 -8.27 -10.59 -5.90
C LEU A 2 -8.50 -10.64 -4.38
N MET A 3 -9.21 -11.66 -3.86
CA MET A 3 -9.40 -11.78 -2.41
C MET A 3 -8.10 -11.98 -1.64
N ILE A 4 -7.14 -12.72 -2.20
CA ILE A 4 -5.83 -12.91 -1.58
C ILE A 4 -5.03 -11.60 -1.62
N SER A 5 -5.06 -10.92 -2.77
CA SER A 5 -4.48 -9.58 -2.92
C SER A 5 -5.06 -8.61 -1.89
N LEU A 6 -6.38 -8.61 -1.71
CA LEU A 6 -7.07 -7.77 -0.75
C LEU A 6 -6.58 -8.06 0.68
N LEU A 7 -6.54 -9.33 1.10
CA LEU A 7 -6.03 -9.72 2.42
C LEU A 7 -4.60 -9.23 2.67
N CYS A 8 -3.70 -9.40 1.70
CA CYS A 8 -2.33 -8.89 1.80
C CYS A 8 -2.29 -7.37 1.96
N PHE A 9 -3.10 -6.64 1.20
CA PHE A 9 -3.20 -5.18 1.34
C PHE A 9 -3.92 -4.74 2.61
N THR A 10 -4.84 -5.53 3.17
CA THR A 10 -5.42 -5.26 4.49
C THR A 10 -4.34 -5.31 5.57
N LEU A 11 -3.47 -6.34 5.54
CA LEU A 11 -2.31 -6.42 6.44
C LEU A 11 -1.35 -5.23 6.24
N THR A 12 -1.14 -4.83 4.99
CA THR A 12 -0.33 -3.67 4.63
C THR A 12 -0.89 -2.39 5.26
N VAL A 13 -2.20 -2.16 5.13
CA VAL A 13 -2.90 -1.01 5.69
C VAL A 13 -2.83 -1.01 7.21
N ILE A 14 -3.09 -2.15 7.87
CA ILE A 14 -2.99 -2.27 9.34
C ILE A 14 -1.57 -1.89 9.80
N ALA A 15 -0.54 -2.45 9.17
CA ALA A 15 0.84 -2.14 9.50
C ALA A 15 1.20 -0.66 9.21
N GLY A 16 0.68 -0.11 8.10
CA GLY A 16 0.87 1.28 7.71
C GLY A 16 0.23 2.27 8.69
N VAL A 17 -1.00 1.99 9.13
CA VAL A 17 -1.70 2.77 10.17
C VAL A 17 -0.90 2.75 11.46
N TRP A 18 -0.42 1.59 11.89
CA TRP A 18 0.38 1.48 13.11
C TRP A 18 1.72 2.25 12.99
N LEU A 19 2.38 2.21 11.82
CA LEU A 19 3.56 3.03 11.55
C LEU A 19 3.25 4.52 11.67
N GLY A 20 2.13 4.96 11.10
CA GLY A 20 1.67 6.34 11.18
C GLY A 20 1.38 6.79 12.61
N ILE A 21 0.64 5.99 13.39
CA ILE A 21 0.35 6.27 14.80
C ILE A 21 1.64 6.40 15.60
N LYS A 22 2.59 5.47 15.44
CA LYS A 22 3.88 5.53 16.15
C LYS A 22 4.70 6.75 15.75
N ALA A 23 4.66 7.14 14.47
CA ALA A 23 5.30 8.37 14.00
C ALA A 23 4.69 9.62 14.66
N MET A 24 3.35 9.67 14.80
CA MET A 24 2.65 10.77 15.48
C MET A 24 2.93 10.83 16.98
N GLU A 25 3.08 9.66 17.63
CA GLU A 25 3.46 9.56 19.05
C GLU A 25 4.94 9.89 19.32
N ALA A 26 5.73 10.23 18.29
CA ALA A 26 7.19 10.34 18.34
C ALA A 26 7.88 9.08 18.91
N ARG A 27 7.23 7.91 18.82
CA ARG A 27 7.75 6.63 19.30
C ARG A 27 8.38 5.84 18.17
N ARG A 28 9.46 5.12 18.46
CA ARG A 28 10.04 4.20 17.49
C ARG A 28 9.08 3.02 17.27
N PRO A 29 8.66 2.72 16.03
CA PRO A 29 7.84 1.55 15.76
C PRO A 29 8.64 0.26 16.01
N PRO A 30 7.96 -0.87 16.30
CA PRO A 30 8.60 -2.17 16.36
C PRO A 30 9.40 -2.45 15.08
N ARG A 31 10.61 -3.02 15.21
CA ARG A 31 11.51 -3.27 14.07
C ARG A 31 10.88 -4.16 12.98
N ALA A 32 9.94 -5.02 13.36
CA ALA A 32 9.21 -5.90 12.45
C ALA A 32 8.09 -5.21 11.65
N LEU A 33 7.63 -4.02 12.07
CA LEU A 33 6.43 -3.42 11.50
C LEU A 33 6.65 -2.91 10.06
N THR A 34 7.81 -2.29 9.80
CA THR A 34 8.20 -1.87 8.45
C THR A 34 8.37 -3.05 7.48
N PRO A 35 9.12 -4.13 7.80
CA PRO A 35 9.20 -5.27 6.91
C PRO A 35 7.86 -5.96 6.72
N VAL A 36 7.00 -6.07 7.74
CA VAL A 36 5.63 -6.59 7.57
C VAL A 36 4.84 -5.76 6.56
N HIS A 37 4.86 -4.43 6.69
CA HIS A 37 4.18 -3.53 5.75
C HIS A 37 4.70 -3.73 4.30
N VAL A 38 6.02 -3.76 4.11
CA VAL A 38 6.61 -3.87 2.76
C VAL A 38 6.39 -5.27 2.15
N LEU A 39 6.56 -6.33 2.94
CA LEU A 39 6.41 -7.70 2.45
C LEU A 39 4.95 -8.02 2.10
N SER A 40 4.01 -7.60 2.94
CA SER A 40 2.58 -7.75 2.65
C SER A 40 2.15 -6.93 1.44
N ALA A 41 2.67 -5.72 1.26
CA ALA A 41 2.41 -4.91 0.06
C ALA A 41 2.95 -5.59 -1.19
N SER A 42 4.16 -6.15 -1.11
CA SER A 42 4.81 -6.84 -2.22
C SER A 42 4.06 -8.11 -2.61
N ALA A 43 3.65 -8.92 -1.63
CA ALA A 43 2.84 -10.12 -1.87
C ALA A 43 1.48 -9.76 -2.50
N GLY A 44 0.81 -8.72 -1.97
CA GLY A 44 -0.45 -8.23 -2.54
C GLY A 44 -0.29 -7.77 -3.98
N ALA A 45 0.79 -7.02 -4.29
CA ALA A 45 1.08 -6.57 -5.65
C ALA A 45 1.30 -7.73 -6.62
N VAL A 46 1.97 -8.81 -6.19
CA VAL A 46 2.13 -10.03 -7.00
C VAL A 46 0.76 -10.63 -7.35
N PHE A 47 -0.12 -10.82 -6.36
CA PHE A 47 -1.45 -11.38 -6.61
C PHE A 47 -2.34 -10.46 -7.47
N LEU A 48 -2.19 -9.14 -7.33
CA LEU A 48 -2.85 -8.16 -8.20
C LEU A 48 -2.41 -8.31 -9.65
N LEU A 49 -1.10 -8.43 -9.91
CA LEU A 49 -0.55 -8.61 -11.25
C LEU A 49 -0.96 -9.96 -11.86
N VAL A 50 -1.01 -11.02 -11.06
CA VAL A 50 -1.53 -12.32 -11.52
C VAL A 50 -3.00 -12.21 -11.93
N ALA A 51 -3.83 -11.48 -11.15
CA ALA A 51 -5.23 -11.25 -11.49
C ALA A 51 -5.39 -10.46 -12.80
N LEU A 52 -4.56 -9.42 -13.00
CA LEU A 52 -4.53 -8.66 -14.25
C LEU A 52 -4.13 -9.55 -15.44
N ASN A 53 -3.10 -10.41 -15.28
CA ASN A 53 -2.64 -11.33 -16.32
C ASN A 53 -3.68 -12.42 -16.65
N GLN A 54 -4.62 -12.69 -15.74
CA GLN A 54 -5.77 -13.57 -15.98
C GLN A 54 -6.92 -12.88 -16.73
N GLY A 55 -6.75 -11.62 -17.13
CA GLY A 55 -7.68 -10.88 -17.99
C GLY A 55 -8.55 -9.85 -17.28
N ASP A 56 -8.36 -9.59 -15.98
CA ASP A 56 -9.16 -8.57 -15.28
C ASP A 56 -8.61 -7.15 -15.52
N SER A 57 -8.95 -6.59 -16.68
CA SER A 57 -8.48 -5.27 -17.13
C SER A 57 -8.96 -4.10 -16.27
N ARG A 58 -9.97 -4.29 -15.41
CA ARG A 58 -10.45 -3.26 -14.47
C ARG A 58 -9.37 -2.86 -13.46
N LEU A 59 -8.38 -3.72 -13.26
CA LEU A 59 -7.30 -3.53 -12.30
C LEU A 59 -6.17 -2.61 -12.79
N LEU A 60 -6.20 -2.13 -14.03
CA LEU A 60 -5.15 -1.24 -14.58
C LEU A 60 -4.95 0.01 -13.72
N LEU A 61 -6.04 0.61 -13.23
CA LEU A 61 -5.97 1.74 -12.30
C LEU A 61 -5.30 1.35 -10.97
N ASN A 62 -5.66 0.19 -10.40
CA ASN A 62 -5.06 -0.31 -9.17
C ASN A 62 -3.56 -0.56 -9.34
N VAL A 63 -3.13 -1.08 -10.50
CA VAL A 63 -1.71 -1.26 -10.80
C VAL A 63 -0.98 0.08 -10.89
N ALA A 64 -1.55 1.07 -11.59
CA ALA A 64 -0.97 2.41 -11.66
C ALA A 64 -0.85 3.06 -10.27
N LEU A 65 -1.89 2.94 -9.45
CA LEU A 65 -1.89 3.41 -8.06
C LEU A 65 -0.84 2.68 -7.21
N ALA A 66 -0.74 1.35 -7.32
CA ALA A 66 0.26 0.57 -6.58
C ALA A 66 1.70 1.00 -6.92
N VAL A 67 1.99 1.25 -8.19
CA VAL A 67 3.28 1.78 -8.64
C VAL A 67 3.54 3.17 -8.05
N ALA A 68 2.55 4.07 -8.10
CA ALA A 68 2.69 5.41 -7.52
C ALA A 68 2.93 5.35 -6.00
N ILE A 69 2.11 4.59 -5.26
CA ILE A 69 2.23 4.39 -3.80
C ILE A 69 3.63 3.85 -3.44
N ALA A 70 4.11 2.84 -4.16
CA ALA A 70 5.44 2.27 -3.97
C ALA A 70 6.53 3.32 -4.23
N GLY A 71 6.42 4.10 -5.31
CA GLY A 71 7.33 5.21 -5.62
C GLY A 71 7.41 6.24 -4.49
N PHE A 72 6.26 6.69 -3.97
CA PHE A 72 6.21 7.58 -2.81
C PHE A 72 6.83 6.93 -1.56
N GLY A 73 6.56 5.64 -1.32
CA GLY A 73 7.14 4.88 -0.21
C GLY A 73 8.67 4.85 -0.24
N VAL A 74 9.24 4.59 -1.42
CA VAL A 74 10.69 4.62 -1.66
C VAL A 74 11.26 6.02 -1.47
N LEU A 75 10.62 7.05 -2.04
CA LEU A 75 11.07 8.44 -1.93
C LEU A 75 11.05 8.94 -0.48
N MET A 76 10.01 8.61 0.29
CA MET A 76 9.95 8.90 1.72
C MET A 76 11.06 8.19 2.51
N SER A 77 11.29 6.91 2.24
CA SER A 77 12.36 6.15 2.88
C SER A 77 13.73 6.76 2.59
N TRP A 78 13.97 7.18 1.35
CA TRP A 78 15.19 7.88 0.94
C TRP A 78 15.34 9.24 1.62
N ALA A 79 14.30 10.08 1.62
CA ALA A 79 14.32 11.40 2.26
C ALA A 79 14.60 11.30 3.77
N ARG A 80 13.98 10.32 4.44
CA ARG A 80 14.18 10.08 5.87
C ARG A 80 15.60 9.63 6.21
N ARG A 81 16.26 8.85 5.34
CA ARG A 81 17.68 8.49 5.52
C ARG A 81 18.61 9.70 5.44
N ARG A 82 18.18 10.78 4.78
CA ARG A 82 18.90 12.05 4.69
C ARG A 82 18.49 13.06 5.77
N GLY A 83 17.63 12.66 6.71
CA GLY A 83 17.16 13.53 7.80
C GLY A 83 15.99 14.45 7.43
N TYR A 84 15.42 14.32 6.23
CA TYR A 84 14.27 15.13 5.80
C TYR A 84 12.95 14.41 6.08
N VAL A 85 11.94 15.20 6.51
CA VAL A 85 10.54 14.77 6.57
C VAL A 85 9.73 15.71 5.69
N ILE A 86 9.25 15.19 4.56
CA ILE A 86 8.47 15.96 3.59
C ILE A 86 7.01 15.58 3.77
N VAL A 87 6.27 16.37 4.57
CA VAL A 87 4.88 16.11 4.94
C VAL A 87 3.97 15.87 3.73
N PRO A 88 4.05 16.66 2.62
CA PRO A 88 3.24 16.41 1.44
C PRO A 88 3.41 15.01 0.82
N LEU A 89 4.64 14.47 0.81
CA LEU A 89 4.89 13.11 0.29
C LEU A 89 4.15 12.04 1.10
N TYR A 90 4.12 12.21 2.42
CA TYR A 90 3.40 11.30 3.31
C TYR A 90 1.89 11.38 3.08
N MET A 91 1.33 12.58 2.97
CA MET A 91 -0.08 12.77 2.66
C MET A 91 -0.47 12.16 1.32
N CYS A 92 0.31 12.39 0.26
CA CYS A 92 0.09 11.78 -1.06
C CYS A 92 0.11 10.25 -0.99
N HIS A 93 1.10 9.67 -0.31
CA HIS A 93 1.19 8.21 -0.16
C HIS A 93 -0.06 7.63 0.53
N VAL A 94 -0.50 8.24 1.63
CA VAL A 94 -1.68 7.78 2.39
C VAL A 94 -2.96 7.92 1.57
N LEU A 95 -3.17 9.07 0.92
CA LEU A 95 -4.38 9.30 0.12
C LEU A 95 -4.48 8.32 -1.06
N LEU A 96 -3.37 8.11 -1.79
CA LEU A 96 -3.34 7.14 -2.88
C LEU A 96 -3.55 5.71 -2.36
N ALA A 97 -2.99 5.35 -1.20
CA ALA A 97 -3.21 4.05 -0.59
C ALA A 97 -4.67 3.81 -0.20
N VAL A 98 -5.37 4.84 0.29
CA VAL A 98 -6.81 4.77 0.57
C VAL A 98 -7.60 4.55 -0.72
N MET A 99 -7.34 5.36 -1.76
CA MET A 99 -8.02 5.21 -3.06
C MET A 99 -7.79 3.82 -3.66
N PHE A 100 -6.55 3.35 -3.62
CA PHE A 100 -6.16 2.01 -4.07
C PHE A 100 -6.92 0.91 -3.31
N TYR A 101 -6.95 0.99 -1.99
CA TYR A 101 -7.55 -0.03 -1.14
C TYR A 101 -9.07 -0.08 -1.33
N LEU A 102 -9.74 1.08 -1.37
CA LEU A 102 -11.18 1.16 -1.61
C LEU A 102 -11.54 0.59 -2.99
N SER A 103 -10.81 0.99 -4.04
CA SER A 103 -11.03 0.46 -5.38
C SER A 103 -10.81 -1.05 -5.44
N LEU A 104 -9.74 -1.57 -4.83
CA LEU A 104 -9.47 -3.00 -4.82
C LEU A 104 -10.54 -3.78 -4.03
N ALA A 105 -10.97 -3.24 -2.88
CA ALA A 105 -12.04 -3.82 -2.07
C ALA A 105 -13.36 -3.86 -2.85
N CYS A 106 -13.70 -2.81 -3.60
CA CYS A 106 -14.88 -2.80 -4.46
C CYS A 106 -14.84 -3.95 -5.47
N PHE A 107 -13.75 -4.09 -6.23
CA PHE A 107 -13.65 -5.16 -7.23
C PHE A 107 -13.57 -6.57 -6.62
N ALA A 108 -12.94 -6.72 -5.46
CA ALA A 108 -12.80 -8.01 -4.80
C ALA A 108 -14.10 -8.49 -4.14
N LEU A 109 -14.86 -7.59 -3.51
CA LEU A 109 -16.10 -7.91 -2.79
C LEU A 109 -17.34 -7.87 -3.70
N PHE A 110 -17.32 -7.05 -4.74
CA PHE A 110 -18.41 -6.88 -5.69
C PHE A 110 -17.94 -7.13 -7.14
N PRO A 111 -17.66 -8.39 -7.52
CA PRO A 111 -17.02 -8.72 -8.80
C PRO A 111 -17.88 -8.41 -10.04
N LYS A 112 -19.16 -8.07 -9.86
CA LYS A 112 -20.11 -7.69 -10.91
C LYS A 112 -20.11 -6.18 -11.23
N PHE A 113 -19.36 -5.38 -10.47
CA PHE A 113 -19.09 -3.97 -10.72
C PHE A 113 -17.88 -3.81 -11.64
#